data_AF-A0A239CHX8-F1
#
_entry.id   AF-A0A239CHX8-F1
#
_cell.length_a   1.000
_cell.length_b   1.000
_cell.length_c   1.000
_cell.angle_alpha   90.00
_cell.angle_beta   90.00
_cell.angle_gamma   90.00
#
_symmetry.space_group_name_H-M   'P 1'
#
loop_
_entity.id
_entity.type
_entity.pdbx_description
1 polymer ?
#
loop_
_entity_poly.entity_id
_entity_poly.type
_entity_poly.pdbx_seq_one_letter_code
_entity_poly.pdbx_strand_id
1 'polypeptide(L)'
;MSGDTDGKLSSLRSELDAIDVRLMDAIKDRLEVCARVAHVKRTFDIPMMQPGRVGVVQERAREFARANDLSEEFLVSVYSVLIAEACRVEDAIIDAEDAGTETVGTGPTGVQPMNGDRAASTTRQR
;
A
#
# COMPACT_ATOMS: atom_id res chain seq x y z
N MET A 1 49.30 -16.44 3.96
CA MET A 1 48.40 -15.71 4.89
C MET A 1 47.08 -15.29 4.22
N SER A 2 47.00 -14.96 2.91
CA SER A 2 45.73 -14.55 2.27
C SER A 2 44.62 -15.62 2.21
N GLY A 3 44.94 -16.89 2.01
CA GLY A 3 43.91 -17.94 1.85
C GLY A 3 43.05 -18.20 3.10
N ASP A 4 43.55 -17.89 4.29
CA ASP A 4 42.79 -18.01 5.55
C ASP A 4 41.81 -16.83 5.72
N THR A 5 42.20 -15.62 5.30
CA THR A 5 41.31 -14.45 5.30
C THR A 5 40.19 -14.62 4.27
N ASP A 6 40.49 -15.10 3.06
CA ASP A 6 39.50 -15.29 1.99
C ASP A 6 38.46 -16.36 2.39
N GLY A 7 38.88 -17.45 3.03
CA GLY A 7 37.98 -18.47 3.56
C GLY A 7 37.06 -17.95 4.68
N LYS A 8 37.61 -17.16 5.62
CA LYS A 8 36.81 -16.54 6.70
C LYS A 8 35.78 -15.56 6.17
N LEU A 9 36.15 -14.71 5.20
CA LEU A 9 35.22 -13.78 4.57
C LEU A 9 34.13 -14.52 3.78
N SER A 10 34.48 -15.60 3.07
CA SER A 10 33.49 -16.40 2.37
C SER A 10 32.46 -17.00 3.32
N SER A 11 32.87 -17.51 4.47
CA SER A 11 31.96 -18.07 5.48
C SER A 11 30.99 -17.02 6.01
N LEU A 12 31.48 -15.83 6.35
CA LEU A 12 30.63 -14.73 6.84
C LEU A 12 29.65 -14.23 5.77
N ARG A 13 30.05 -14.22 4.50
CA ARG A 13 29.16 -13.86 3.40
C ARG A 13 28.04 -14.88 3.22
N SER A 14 28.34 -16.17 3.30
CA SER A 14 27.29 -17.19 3.25
C SER A 14 26.32 -17.11 4.43
N GLU A 15 26.80 -16.69 5.60
CA GLU A 15 25.93 -16.41 6.75
C GLU A 15 25.02 -15.21 6.49
N LEU A 16 25.55 -14.12 5.92
CA LEU A 16 24.75 -12.96 5.49
C LEU A 16 23.72 -13.34 4.44
N ASP A 17 24.10 -14.10 3.41
CA ASP A 17 23.19 -14.55 2.36
C ASP A 17 22.00 -15.33 2.96
N ALA A 18 22.26 -16.18 3.97
CA ALA A 18 21.21 -16.92 4.65
C ALA A 18 20.31 -16.02 5.53
N ILE A 19 20.86 -14.94 6.10
CA ILE A 19 20.07 -13.92 6.81
C ILE A 19 19.19 -13.16 5.82
N ASP A 20 19.73 -12.78 4.67
CA ASP A 20 19.03 -12.02 3.64
C ASP A 20 17.85 -12.79 3.06
N VAL A 21 18.00 -14.10 2.85
CA VAL A 21 16.87 -14.98 2.46
C VAL A 21 15.74 -14.91 3.49
N ARG A 22 16.05 -15.04 4.78
CA ARG A 22 15.03 -14.95 5.84
C ARG A 22 14.39 -13.56 5.92
N LEU A 23 15.16 -12.50 5.65
CA LEU A 23 14.63 -11.14 5.60
C LEU A 23 13.66 -10.96 4.43
N MET A 24 14.00 -11.47 3.25
CA MET A 24 13.13 -11.43 2.07
C MET A 24 11.83 -12.21 2.30
N ASP A 25 11.91 -13.40 2.90
CA ASP A 25 10.73 -14.19 3.26
C ASP A 25 9.82 -13.45 4.25
N ALA A 26 10.40 -12.83 5.29
CA ALA A 26 9.64 -12.06 6.26
C ALA A 26 8.97 -10.81 5.64
N ILE A 27 9.64 -10.15 4.69
CA ILE A 27 9.06 -9.01 3.95
C ILE A 27 7.88 -9.48 3.09
N LYS A 28 8.04 -10.60 2.37
CA LYS A 28 6.96 -11.21 1.58
C LYS A 28 5.75 -11.50 2.46
N ASP A 29 5.95 -12.21 3.57
CA ASP A 29 4.86 -12.57 4.50
C ASP A 29 4.17 -11.33 5.08
N ARG A 30 4.93 -10.28 5.39
CA ARG A 30 4.39 -8.99 5.86
C ARG A 30 3.46 -8.37 4.82
N LEU A 31 3.85 -8.35 3.54
CA LEU A 31 3.05 -7.78 2.47
C LEU A 31 1.78 -8.60 2.17
N GLU A 32 1.85 -9.92 2.26
CA GLU A 32 0.67 -10.80 2.15
C GLU A 32 -0.36 -10.50 3.26
N VAL A 33 0.09 -10.24 4.48
CA VAL A 33 -0.79 -9.81 5.58
C VAL A 33 -1.37 -8.43 5.29
N CYS A 34 -0.59 -7.47 4.79
CA CYS A 34 -1.09 -6.14 4.41
C CYS A 34 -2.17 -6.24 3.32
N ALA A 35 -1.99 -7.07 2.29
CA ALA A 35 -3.00 -7.30 1.27
C ALA A 35 -4.31 -7.85 1.88
N ARG A 36 -4.22 -8.81 2.80
CA ARG A 36 -5.40 -9.32 3.52
C ARG A 36 -6.06 -8.25 4.38
N VAL A 37 -5.28 -7.36 5.00
CA VAL A 37 -5.79 -6.20 5.75
C VAL A 37 -6.53 -5.24 4.82
N ALA A 38 -6.02 -4.98 3.61
CA ALA A 38 -6.72 -4.14 2.62
C ALA A 38 -8.11 -4.69 2.28
N HIS A 39 -8.23 -5.99 2.00
CA HIS A 39 -9.53 -6.60 1.71
C HIS A 39 -10.52 -6.44 2.89
N VAL A 40 -10.05 -6.60 4.13
CA VAL A 40 -10.88 -6.35 5.33
C VAL A 40 -11.27 -4.87 5.40
N LYS A 41 -10.32 -3.94 5.27
CA LYS A 41 -10.60 -2.50 5.32
C LYS A 41 -11.65 -2.11 4.29
N ARG A 42 -11.52 -2.58 3.05
CA ARG A 42 -12.49 -2.35 1.97
C ARG A 42 -13.88 -2.91 2.31
N THR A 43 -13.95 -4.17 2.75
CA THR A 43 -15.22 -4.83 3.09
C THR A 43 -16.02 -4.07 4.15
N PHE A 44 -15.33 -3.41 5.08
CA PHE A 44 -15.94 -2.67 6.19
C PHE A 44 -15.85 -1.15 6.05
N ASP A 45 -15.47 -0.63 4.89
CA ASP A 45 -15.30 0.81 4.60
C ASP A 45 -14.41 1.54 5.64
N ILE A 46 -13.36 0.86 6.09
CA ILE A 46 -12.39 1.39 7.05
C ILE A 46 -11.38 2.26 6.29
N PRO A 47 -11.11 3.50 6.74
CA PRO A 47 -10.15 4.37 6.08
C PRO A 47 -8.76 3.75 5.95
N MET A 48 -8.16 3.91 4.78
CA MET A 48 -6.87 3.34 4.42
C MET A 48 -5.77 3.71 5.43
N MET A 49 -5.65 5.00 5.73
CA MET A 49 -4.62 5.52 6.62
C MET A 49 -5.06 5.50 8.08
N GLN A 50 -4.31 4.74 8.88
CA GLN A 50 -4.48 4.65 10.33
C GLN A 50 -3.19 5.16 11.00
N PRO A 51 -3.04 6.49 11.22
CA PRO A 51 -1.78 7.09 11.69
C PRO A 51 -1.34 6.54 13.05
N GLY A 52 -2.28 6.16 13.92
CA GLY A 52 -1.98 5.47 15.17
C GLY A 52 -1.25 4.13 14.96
N ARG A 53 -1.58 3.38 13.90
CA ARG A 53 -0.92 2.10 13.61
C ARG A 53 0.53 2.29 13.14
N VAL A 54 0.77 3.29 12.31
CA VAL A 54 2.11 3.67 11.84
C VAL A 54 3.00 4.05 13.02
N GLY A 55 2.50 4.90 13.92
CA GLY A 55 3.22 5.31 15.13
C GLY A 55 3.63 4.12 16.00
N VAL A 56 2.73 3.14 16.21
CA VAL A 56 3.05 1.93 16.97
C VAL A 56 4.15 1.08 16.31
N VAL A 57 4.15 0.96 14.98
CA VAL A 57 5.19 0.19 14.28
C VAL A 57 6.54 0.88 14.40
N GLN A 58 6.59 2.20 14.25
CA GLN A 58 7.83 2.95 14.41
C GLN A 58 8.35 2.92 15.86
N GLU A 59 7.48 3.00 16.87
CA GLU A 59 7.93 2.92 18.26
C GLU A 59 8.50 1.54 18.60
N ARG A 60 7.86 0.46 18.13
CA ARG A 60 8.40 -0.89 18.26
C ARG A 60 9.77 -1.04 17.60
N ALA A 61 9.98 -0.38 16.45
CA ALA A 61 11.28 -0.36 15.78
C ALA A 61 12.35 0.35 16.62
N ARG A 62 12.00 1.47 17.28
CA ARG A 62 12.91 2.18 18.20
C ARG A 62 13.23 1.35 19.44
N GLU A 63 12.22 0.78 20.08
CA GLU A 63 12.39 -0.10 21.24
C GLU A 63 13.30 -1.30 20.90
N PHE A 64 13.06 -1.94 19.75
CA PHE A 64 13.91 -3.03 19.28
C PHE A 64 15.33 -2.57 19.00
N ALA A 65 15.52 -1.40 18.39
CA ALA A 65 16.85 -0.85 18.13
C ALA A 65 17.63 -0.64 19.43
N ARG A 66 17.02 0.03 20.42
CA ARG A 66 17.61 0.28 21.75
C ARG A 66 17.99 -1.01 22.47
N ALA A 67 17.13 -2.03 22.39
CA ALA A 67 17.35 -3.30 23.07
C ALA A 67 18.48 -4.15 22.44
N ASN A 68 18.90 -3.85 21.22
CA ASN A 68 19.89 -4.63 20.46
C ASN A 68 21.10 -3.80 20.02
N ASP A 69 21.33 -2.63 20.63
CA ASP A 69 22.43 -1.70 20.29
C ASP A 69 22.49 -1.32 18.79
N LEU A 70 21.32 -1.20 18.15
CA LEU A 70 21.18 -0.75 16.77
C LEU A 70 20.82 0.74 16.72
N SER A 71 21.10 1.38 15.58
CA SER A 71 20.64 2.75 15.33
C SER A 71 19.12 2.78 15.22
N GLU A 72 18.48 3.56 16.10
CA GLU A 72 17.04 3.86 16.04
C GLU A 72 16.65 4.51 14.71
N GLU A 73 17.47 5.45 14.23
CA GLU A 73 17.24 6.15 12.96
C GLU A 73 17.24 5.16 11.79
N PHE A 74 18.19 4.22 11.79
CA PHE A 74 18.27 3.20 10.75
C PHE A 74 17.01 2.34 10.73
N LEU A 75 16.60 1.76 11.86
CA LEU A 75 15.40 0.92 11.87
C LEU A 75 14.12 1.70 11.58
N VAL A 76 14.00 2.95 12.04
CA VAL A 76 12.88 3.81 11.66
C VAL A 76 12.83 4.05 10.14
N SER A 77 13.98 4.25 9.49
CA SER A 77 14.03 4.43 8.03
C SER A 77 13.63 3.16 7.27
N VAL A 78 14.12 1.98 7.70
CA VAL A 78 13.71 0.68 7.14
C VAL A 78 12.20 0.49 7.24
N TYR A 79 11.62 0.71 8.41
CA TYR A 79 10.18 0.58 8.59
C TYR A 79 9.37 1.63 7.84
N SER A 80 9.92 2.82 7.62
CA SER A 80 9.26 3.85 6.80
C SER A 80 9.10 3.39 5.36
N VAL A 81 10.13 2.74 4.79
CA VAL A 81 10.05 2.15 3.44
C VAL A 81 9.05 1.00 3.39
N LEU A 82 9.09 0.08 4.36
CA LEU A 82 8.14 -1.05 4.43
C LEU A 82 6.68 -0.61 4.62
N ILE A 83 6.46 0.50 5.31
CA ILE A 83 5.11 1.08 5.48
C ILE A 83 4.65 1.75 4.19
N ALA A 84 5.51 2.52 3.52
CA ALA A 84 5.18 3.12 2.24
C ALA A 84 4.79 2.08 1.19
N GLU A 85 5.52 0.96 1.12
CA GLU A 85 5.20 -0.13 0.20
C GLU A 85 3.88 -0.84 0.57
N ALA A 86 3.61 -1.02 1.86
CA ALA A 86 2.32 -1.55 2.30
C ALA A 86 1.17 -0.65 1.86
N CYS A 87 1.26 0.68 2.05
CA CYS A 87 0.25 1.61 1.58
C CYS A 87 0.00 1.48 0.07
N ARG A 88 1.06 1.42 -0.74
CA ARG A 88 0.96 1.25 -2.20
C ARG A 88 0.25 -0.06 -2.58
N VAL A 89 0.57 -1.16 -1.90
CA VAL A 89 -0.06 -2.47 -2.13
C VAL A 89 -1.54 -2.45 -1.74
N GLU A 90 -1.85 -1.87 -0.58
CA GLU A 90 -3.23 -1.74 -0.12
C GLU A 90 -4.04 -0.87 -1.10
N ASP A 91 -3.50 0.27 -1.56
CA ASP A 91 -4.20 1.19 -2.47
C ASP A 91 -4.53 0.50 -3.79
N ALA A 92 -3.55 -0.23 -4.37
CA ALA A 92 -3.74 -0.96 -5.61
C ALA A 92 -4.86 -2.02 -5.53
N ILE A 93 -5.08 -2.64 -4.36
CA ILE A 93 -6.13 -3.63 -4.16
C ILE A 93 -7.50 -2.98 -4.05
N ILE A 94 -7.58 -1.85 -3.33
CA ILE A 94 -8.84 -1.11 -3.18
C ILE A 94 -9.27 -0.53 -4.55
N ASP A 95 -8.36 0.09 -5.27
CA ASP A 95 -8.64 0.73 -6.57
C ASP A 95 -8.98 -0.27 -7.68
N ALA A 96 -8.29 -1.42 -7.77
CA ALA A 96 -8.48 -2.40 -8.84
C ALA A 96 -9.87 -3.07 -8.81
N GLU A 97 -10.48 -3.22 -7.63
CA GLU A 97 -11.79 -3.84 -7.50
C GLU A 97 -12.94 -2.81 -7.60
N ASP A 98 -12.67 -1.52 -7.43
CA ASP A 98 -13.63 -0.45 -7.70
C ASP A 98 -13.84 -0.27 -9.21
N ALA A 99 -12.77 -0.42 -10.01
CA ALA A 99 -12.82 -0.44 -11.48
C ALA A 99 -13.59 -1.65 -12.06
N GLY A 100 -13.76 -2.72 -11.29
CA GLY A 100 -14.48 -3.93 -11.69
C GLY A 100 -16.00 -3.87 -11.55
N THR A 101 -16.56 -2.78 -11.01
CA THR A 101 -18.01 -2.66 -10.71
C THR A 101 -18.79 -1.89 -11.79
N GLU A 102 -18.14 -1.42 -12.87
CA GLU A 102 -18.86 -0.91 -14.03
C GLU A 102 -19.22 -2.05 -15.00
N THR A 103 -20.37 -2.70 -14.79
CA THR A 103 -21.31 -3.11 -15.85
C THR A 103 -22.52 -3.86 -15.28
N VAL A 104 -23.72 -3.26 -15.39
CA VAL A 104 -24.87 -3.79 -16.16
C VAL A 104 -26.13 -2.90 -15.93
N GLY A 105 -26.66 -2.38 -17.06
CA GLY A 105 -28.05 -1.89 -17.24
C GLY A 105 -28.20 -0.36 -17.17
N THR A 106 -28.66 0.37 -18.18
CA THR A 106 -29.55 0.03 -19.31
C THR A 106 -29.46 1.13 -20.37
N GLY A 107 -29.31 0.74 -21.63
CA GLY A 107 -29.72 1.52 -22.80
C GLY A 107 -29.78 0.56 -24.00
N PRO A 108 -30.56 0.82 -25.08
CA PRO A 108 -31.23 2.07 -25.41
C PRO A 108 -32.73 1.91 -25.74
N THR A 109 -33.51 2.98 -25.67
CA THR A 109 -34.71 3.09 -26.51
C THR A 109 -34.75 4.48 -27.07
N GLY A 110 -34.33 4.60 -28.32
CA GLY A 110 -34.51 5.80 -29.11
C GLY A 110 -35.98 5.95 -29.49
N VAL A 111 -36.51 7.16 -29.29
CA VAL A 111 -37.48 7.78 -30.17
C VAL A 111 -37.20 9.29 -30.17
N GLN A 112 -36.90 9.83 -31.34
CA GLN A 112 -37.10 11.24 -31.73
C GLN A 112 -37.80 11.21 -33.10
N PRO A 113 -38.40 12.31 -33.62
CA PRO A 113 -38.66 13.64 -33.03
C PRO A 113 -40.12 14.13 -33.30
N MET A 114 -40.53 15.28 -32.76
CA MET A 114 -41.54 16.16 -33.40
C MET A 114 -41.34 17.63 -33.01
N ASN A 115 -41.20 18.48 -34.03
CA ASN A 115 -41.12 19.94 -33.95
C ASN A 115 -42.45 20.58 -33.50
N GLY A 116 -42.36 21.70 -32.78
CA GLY A 116 -43.48 22.61 -32.50
C GLY A 116 -42.96 24.03 -32.26
N ASP A 117 -43.44 24.95 -33.08
CA ASP A 117 -42.94 26.30 -33.34
C ASP A 117 -43.32 27.34 -32.25
N ARG A 118 -42.48 28.39 -32.13
CA ARG A 118 -42.78 29.80 -31.74
C ARG A 118 -43.32 30.20 -30.33
N ALA A 119 -42.53 31.09 -29.70
CA ALA A 119 -42.83 32.53 -29.45
C ALA A 119 -42.72 33.06 -28.00
N ALA A 120 -41.79 34.01 -27.86
CA ALA A 120 -41.97 35.36 -27.28
C ALA A 120 -42.02 35.59 -25.75
N SER A 121 -41.14 36.52 -25.34
CA SER A 121 -41.42 37.70 -24.48
C SER A 121 -41.09 37.69 -22.97
N THR A 122 -40.04 38.45 -22.67
CA THR A 122 -40.00 39.59 -21.70
C THR A 122 -39.94 39.32 -20.19
N THR A 123 -38.92 39.91 -19.53
CA THR A 123 -38.98 40.80 -18.33
C THR A 123 -37.74 40.60 -17.44
N ARG A 124 -36.71 41.46 -17.56
CA ARG A 124 -36.34 42.57 -16.66
C ARG A 124 -35.96 42.19 -15.21
N GLN A 125 -34.65 42.20 -14.95
CA GLN A 125 -33.95 43.12 -14.04
C GLN A 125 -34.49 43.32 -12.62
N ARG A 126 -33.71 42.87 -11.62
CA ARG A 126 -33.37 43.63 -10.41
C ARG A 126 -32.01 43.19 -9.90
#